data_AF-A0AAN9VAY8-F1
#
_entry.id   AF-A0AAN9VAY8-F1
#
_cell.length_a   1.000
_cell.length_b   1.000
_cell.length_c   1.000
_cell.angle_alpha   90.00
_cell.angle_beta   90.00
_cell.angle_gamma   90.00
#
_symmetry.space_group_name_H-M   'P 1'
#
loop_
_entity.id
_entity.type
_entity.pdbx_description
1 polymer ?
#
loop_
_entity_poly.entity_id
_entity_poly.type
_entity_poly.pdbx_seq_one_letter_code
_entity_poly.pdbx_strand_id
1 'polypeptide(L)'
;MRRKRRKKWGIKKEGEEPETRREEKSRRREEKCRRREEKSRRREEKSRRREEKSRRREEKSRRREEKSRRREEKSRRREEKSRRREEKSRRREEKSRRREEKSRRREEKSRRREEKSRRREEKSRRREEKSRRREEKTRGGAVAVASVVMAPWGLRQPLHSPSRSRSACPPLRFQRRRPAPASLAASLARCGAARRRPASRCVEAILLRLFGAVNISW
;
A
#
# COMPACT_ATOMS: atom_id res chain seq x y z
N MET A 1 -109.11 8.82 -93.23
CA MET A 1 -107.62 8.68 -93.15
C MET A 1 -107.12 9.50 -91.96
N ARG A 2 -106.80 8.90 -90.82
CA ARG A 2 -105.44 8.44 -90.41
C ARG A 2 -104.38 9.55 -90.48
N ARG A 3 -104.04 10.17 -89.34
CA ARG A 3 -102.64 10.43 -88.94
C ARG A 3 -102.55 10.82 -87.45
N LYS A 4 -102.25 9.79 -86.66
CA LYS A 4 -101.69 9.88 -85.31
C LYS A 4 -100.46 10.80 -85.32
N ARG A 5 -100.40 11.80 -84.44
CA ARG A 5 -99.12 12.39 -84.02
C ARG A 5 -99.02 12.29 -82.50
N ARG A 6 -98.35 11.21 -82.07
CA ARG A 6 -97.84 11.00 -80.70
C ARG A 6 -97.10 12.26 -80.27
N LYS A 7 -97.62 13.01 -79.29
CA LYS A 7 -96.80 13.91 -78.49
C LYS A 7 -96.02 13.03 -77.52
N LYS A 8 -94.80 12.71 -77.93
CA LYS A 8 -93.79 11.99 -77.16
C LYS A 8 -93.50 12.84 -75.92
N TRP A 9 -93.73 12.23 -74.76
CA TRP A 9 -93.52 12.79 -73.43
C TRP A 9 -92.17 13.49 -73.33
N GLY A 10 -92.20 14.77 -72.94
CA GLY A 10 -91.00 15.46 -72.49
C GLY A 10 -90.50 14.77 -71.23
N ILE A 11 -89.34 14.12 -71.34
CA ILE A 11 -88.65 13.52 -70.21
C ILE A 11 -88.21 14.68 -69.31
N LYS A 12 -88.79 14.70 -68.11
CA LYS A 12 -88.61 15.70 -67.06
C LYS A 12 -87.14 15.73 -66.63
N LYS A 13 -86.44 16.82 -66.95
CA LYS A 13 -85.02 17.08 -66.64
C LYS A 13 -84.78 17.64 -65.22
N GLU A 14 -85.79 17.59 -64.35
CA GLU A 14 -85.79 18.29 -63.05
C GLU A 14 -85.18 17.47 -61.89
N GLY A 15 -84.74 16.24 -62.14
CA GLY A 15 -84.20 15.34 -61.10
C GLY A 15 -82.69 15.45 -60.83
N GLU A 16 -81.89 15.92 -61.80
CA GLU A 16 -80.42 15.82 -61.75
C GLU A 16 -79.73 16.97 -60.99
N GLU A 17 -80.26 18.19 -61.03
CA GLU A 17 -79.72 19.34 -60.27
C GLU A 17 -79.76 19.19 -58.74
N PRO A 18 -80.85 18.68 -58.11
CA PRO A 18 -80.88 18.52 -56.66
C PRO A 18 -80.01 17.36 -56.16
N GLU A 19 -79.79 16.29 -56.96
CA GLU A 19 -78.88 15.20 -56.62
C GLU A 19 -77.42 15.63 -56.68
N THR A 20 -77.01 16.26 -57.78
CA THR A 20 -75.63 16.75 -57.95
C THR A 20 -75.22 17.72 -56.84
N ARG A 21 -76.11 18.61 -56.41
CA ARG A 21 -75.89 19.52 -55.27
C ARG A 21 -75.78 18.80 -53.91
N ARG A 22 -76.48 17.66 -53.74
CA ARG A 22 -76.38 16.83 -52.53
C ARG A 22 -75.05 16.07 -52.50
N GLU A 23 -74.63 15.51 -53.63
CA GLU A 23 -73.33 14.84 -53.77
C GLU A 23 -72.18 15.80 -53.48
N GLU A 24 -72.22 17.02 -54.02
CA GLU A 24 -71.17 18.03 -53.81
C GLU A 24 -71.06 18.42 -52.32
N LYS A 25 -72.21 18.60 -51.64
CA LYS A 25 -72.26 18.80 -50.19
C LYS A 25 -71.69 17.60 -49.41
N SER A 26 -71.95 16.38 -49.86
CA SER A 26 -71.42 15.16 -49.25
C SER A 26 -69.90 15.11 -49.39
N ARG A 27 -69.37 15.31 -50.60
CA ARG A 27 -67.92 15.36 -50.87
C ARG A 27 -67.21 16.43 -50.02
N ARG A 28 -67.81 17.62 -49.90
CA ARG A 28 -67.27 18.71 -49.07
C ARG A 28 -67.28 18.38 -47.57
N ARG A 29 -68.23 17.58 -47.10
CA ARG A 29 -68.26 17.07 -45.72
C ARG A 29 -67.18 16.02 -45.48
N GLU A 30 -67.02 15.07 -46.40
CA GLU A 30 -65.94 14.08 -46.34
C GLU A 30 -64.56 14.73 -46.31
N GLU A 31 -64.31 15.71 -47.18
CA GLU A 31 -63.03 16.42 -47.23
C GLU A 31 -62.74 17.13 -45.90
N LYS A 32 -63.76 17.77 -45.30
CA LYS A 32 -63.65 18.35 -43.95
C LYS A 32 -63.33 17.30 -42.88
N CYS A 33 -63.93 16.12 -42.94
CA CYS A 33 -63.64 15.02 -42.03
C CYS A 33 -62.19 14.54 -42.19
N ARG A 34 -61.74 14.27 -43.42
CA ARG A 34 -60.34 13.86 -43.70
C ARG A 34 -59.34 14.89 -43.18
N ARG A 35 -59.60 16.18 -43.41
CA ARG A 35 -58.75 17.28 -42.93
C ARG A 35 -58.73 17.41 -41.40
N ARG A 36 -59.80 17.02 -40.71
CA ARG A 36 -59.86 16.95 -39.23
C ARG A 36 -59.05 15.76 -38.71
N GLU A 37 -59.18 14.59 -39.33
CA GLU A 37 -58.38 13.41 -38.95
C GLU A 37 -56.88 13.66 -39.12
N GLU A 38 -56.47 14.25 -40.26
CA GLU A 38 -55.07 14.57 -40.51
C GLU A 38 -54.50 15.52 -39.44
N LYS A 39 -55.28 16.56 -39.06
CA LYS A 39 -54.92 17.45 -37.95
C LYS A 39 -54.79 16.71 -36.62
N SER A 40 -55.67 15.73 -36.36
CA SER A 40 -55.60 14.91 -35.14
C SER A 40 -54.33 14.06 -35.12
N ARG A 41 -54.06 13.32 -36.21
CA ARG A 41 -52.85 12.50 -36.36
C ARG A 41 -51.58 13.33 -36.17
N ARG A 42 -51.52 14.53 -36.77
CA ARG A 42 -50.37 15.44 -36.61
C ARG A 42 -50.20 15.95 -35.18
N ARG A 43 -51.29 16.09 -34.40
CA ARG A 43 -51.22 16.46 -32.98
C ARG A 43 -50.70 15.30 -32.14
N GLU A 44 -51.17 14.08 -32.38
CA GLU A 44 -50.67 12.88 -31.70
C GLU A 44 -49.18 12.66 -31.97
N GLU A 45 -48.73 12.77 -33.22
CA GLU A 45 -47.32 12.63 -33.57
C GLU A 45 -46.44 13.66 -32.84
N LYS A 46 -46.89 14.92 -32.78
CA LYS A 46 -46.21 15.96 -32.00
C LYS A 46 -46.16 15.62 -30.51
N SER A 47 -47.22 15.03 -29.95
CA SER A 47 -47.25 14.60 -28.55
C SER A 47 -46.25 13.48 -28.29
N ARG A 48 -46.26 12.42 -29.11
CA ARG A 48 -45.32 11.30 -29.02
C ARG A 48 -43.87 11.78 -29.10
N ARG A 49 -43.57 12.69 -30.02
CA ARG A 49 -42.22 13.28 -30.17
C ARG A 49 -41.79 14.12 -28.95
N ARG A 50 -42.74 14.77 -28.26
CA ARG A 50 -42.46 15.50 -27.00
C ARG A 50 -42.15 14.53 -25.87
N GLU A 51 -42.94 13.47 -25.72
CA GLU A 51 -42.70 12.43 -24.72
C GLU A 51 -41.34 11.76 -24.91
N GLU A 52 -41.00 11.38 -26.14
CA GLU A 52 -39.71 10.76 -26.45
C GLU A 52 -38.54 11.68 -26.07
N LYS A 53 -38.64 12.98 -26.42
CA LYS A 53 -37.65 13.98 -25.99
C LYS A 53 -37.55 14.09 -24.47
N SER A 54 -38.67 14.00 -23.76
CA SER A 54 -38.68 14.02 -22.29
C SER A 54 -37.98 12.81 -21.71
N ARG A 55 -38.32 11.60 -22.16
CA ARG A 55 -37.69 10.34 -21.73
C ARG A 55 -36.17 10.37 -21.97
N ARG A 56 -35.74 10.84 -23.14
CA ARG A 56 -34.31 10.98 -23.47
C ARG A 56 -33.58 11.98 -22.56
N ARG A 57 -34.26 13.05 -22.12
CA ARG A 57 -33.69 14.01 -21.15
C ARG A 57 -33.54 13.38 -19.77
N GLU A 58 -34.56 12.67 -19.30
CA GLU A 58 -34.49 11.94 -18.04
C GLU A 58 -33.37 10.91 -18.03
N GLU A 59 -33.26 10.09 -19.06
CA GLU A 59 -32.21 9.07 -19.17
C GLU A 59 -30.81 9.71 -19.12
N LYS A 60 -30.62 10.82 -19.84
CA LYS A 60 -29.36 11.59 -19.80
C LYS A 60 -29.08 12.15 -18.40
N SER A 61 -30.11 12.56 -17.66
CA SER A 61 -29.99 13.02 -16.28
C SER A 61 -29.56 11.89 -15.35
N ARG A 62 -30.26 10.74 -15.39
CA ARG A 62 -29.94 9.55 -14.60
C ARG A 62 -28.50 9.08 -14.84
N ARG A 63 -28.06 9.05 -16.11
CA ARG A 63 -26.68 8.68 -16.46
C ARG A 63 -25.63 9.66 -15.93
N ARG A 64 -25.96 10.95 -15.83
CA ARG A 64 -25.07 11.96 -15.22
C ARG A 64 -24.96 11.75 -13.72
N GLU A 65 -26.08 11.50 -13.06
CA GLU A 65 -26.14 11.25 -11.63
C GLU A 65 -25.35 9.98 -11.24
N GLU A 66 -25.53 8.88 -11.98
CA GLU A 66 -24.79 7.64 -11.79
C GLU A 66 -23.28 7.85 -11.93
N LYS A 67 -22.84 8.60 -12.97
CA LYS A 67 -21.43 8.97 -13.13
C LYS A 67 -20.91 9.80 -11.94
N SER A 68 -21.73 10.69 -11.39
CA SER A 68 -21.36 11.49 -10.22
C SER A 68 -21.17 10.60 -8.99
N ARG A 69 -22.15 9.74 -8.69
CA ARG A 69 -22.09 8.78 -7.57
C ARG A 69 -20.85 7.89 -7.66
N ARG A 70 -20.55 7.36 -8.85
CA ARG A 70 -19.34 6.54 -9.08
C ARG A 70 -18.03 7.30 -8.87
N ARG A 71 -17.99 8.60 -9.20
CA ARG A 71 -16.81 9.45 -8.94
C ARG A 71 -16.62 9.67 -7.45
N GLU A 72 -17.71 9.95 -6.74
CA GLU A 72 -17.70 10.17 -5.29
C GLU A 72 -17.23 8.91 -4.54
N GLU A 73 -17.79 7.75 -4.87
CA GLU A 73 -17.37 6.46 -4.30
C GLU A 73 -15.87 6.20 -4.51
N LYS A 74 -15.37 6.45 -5.73
CA LYS A 74 -13.94 6.32 -6.04
C LYS A 74 -13.08 7.28 -5.22
N SER A 75 -13.59 8.49 -4.94
CA SER A 75 -12.92 9.47 -4.08
C SER A 75 -12.84 8.98 -2.63
N ARG A 76 -13.97 8.56 -2.06
CA ARG A 76 -14.05 8.01 -0.69
C ARG A 76 -13.10 6.83 -0.51
N ARG A 77 -13.06 5.90 -1.46
CA ARG A 77 -12.15 4.74 -1.43
C ARG A 77 -10.66 5.14 -1.47
N ARG A 78 -10.32 6.21 -2.20
CA ARG A 78 -8.94 6.74 -2.24
C ARG A 78 -8.56 7.34 -0.89
N GLU A 79 -9.46 8.11 -0.31
CA GLU A 79 -9.26 8.74 0.99
C GLU A 79 -9.06 7.69 2.10
N GLU A 80 -9.93 6.68 2.15
CA GLU A 80 -9.81 5.57 3.11
C GLU A 80 -8.46 4.85 2.97
N LYS A 81 -8.03 4.55 1.73
CA LYS A 81 -6.72 3.95 1.47
C LYS A 81 -5.57 4.84 1.94
N SER A 82 -5.71 6.16 1.84
CA SER A 82 -4.72 7.12 2.33
C SER A 82 -4.64 7.08 3.86
N ARG A 83 -5.79 7.19 4.55
CA ARG A 83 -5.89 7.12 6.01
C ARG A 83 -5.26 5.84 6.57
N ARG A 84 -5.57 4.69 5.96
CA ARG A 84 -4.98 3.39 6.34
C ARG A 84 -3.46 3.32 6.16
N ARG A 85 -2.91 3.98 5.13
CA ARG A 85 -1.47 4.06 4.93
C ARG A 85 -0.81 4.92 6.01
N GLU A 86 -1.42 6.05 6.33
CA GLU A 86 -0.94 6.95 7.37
C GLU A 86 -0.93 6.27 8.75
N GLU A 87 -2.02 5.61 9.13
CA GLU A 87 -2.12 4.84 10.37
C GLU A 87 -1.02 3.76 10.46
N LYS A 88 -0.80 3.02 9.37
CA LYS A 88 0.28 2.02 9.30
C LYS A 88 1.67 2.65 9.46
N SER A 89 1.87 3.85 8.95
CA SER A 89 3.11 4.60 9.11
C SER A 89 3.32 5.02 10.57
N ARG A 90 2.31 5.64 11.20
CA ARG A 90 2.34 6.03 12.61
C ARG A 90 2.66 4.85 13.52
N ARG A 91 2.01 3.71 13.31
CA ARG A 91 2.28 2.47 14.09
C ARG A 91 3.70 1.95 13.91
N ARG A 92 4.30 2.09 12.72
CA ARG A 92 5.70 1.71 12.48
C ARG A 92 6.65 2.63 13.23
N GLU A 93 6.39 3.92 13.19
CA GLU A 93 7.18 4.94 13.87
C GLU A 93 7.15 4.73 15.40
N GLU A 94 5.97 4.52 15.97
CA GLU A 94 5.80 4.22 17.39
C GLU A 94 6.59 2.96 17.81
N LYS A 95 6.51 1.89 17.00
CA LYS A 95 7.29 0.66 17.24
C LYS A 95 8.80 0.91 17.17
N SER A 96 9.25 1.82 16.30
CA SER A 96 10.65 2.22 16.21
C SER A 96 11.09 2.97 17.45
N ARG A 97 10.34 3.99 17.88
CA ARG A 97 10.61 4.77 19.10
C ARG A 97 10.71 3.86 20.33
N ARG A 98 9.77 2.91 20.49
CA ARG A 98 9.79 1.95 21.60
C ARG A 98 11.03 1.03 21.57
N ARG A 99 11.51 0.65 20.39
CA ARG A 99 12.74 -0.14 20.26
C ARG A 99 13.97 0.67 20.66
N GLU A 100 14.02 1.91 20.24
CA GLU A 100 15.10 2.83 20.58
C GLU A 100 15.17 3.07 22.09
N GLU A 101 14.04 3.37 22.72
CA GLU A 101 13.93 3.54 24.17
C GLU A 101 14.42 2.29 24.93
N LYS A 102 14.00 1.09 24.49
CA LYS A 102 14.47 -0.17 25.08
C LYS A 102 15.99 -0.35 24.91
N SER A 103 16.56 0.11 23.80
CA SER A 103 18.00 0.08 23.57
C SER A 103 18.74 1.02 24.53
N ARG A 104 18.29 2.28 24.64
CA ARG A 104 18.86 3.27 25.57
C ARG A 104 18.84 2.76 27.01
N ARG A 105 17.73 2.17 27.46
CA ARG A 105 17.61 1.58 28.80
C ARG A 105 18.56 0.40 29.03
N ARG A 106 18.86 -0.39 28.00
CA ARG A 106 19.85 -1.48 28.09
C ARG A 106 21.27 -0.92 28.21
N GLU A 107 21.59 0.10 27.44
CA GLU A 107 22.88 0.78 27.48
C GLU A 107 23.13 1.41 28.86
N GLU A 108 22.15 2.12 29.40
CA GLU A 108 22.21 2.71 30.75
C GLU A 108 22.47 1.64 31.83
N LYS A 109 21.74 0.51 31.77
CA LYS A 109 21.98 -0.63 32.66
C LYS A 109 23.40 -1.19 32.53
N SER A 110 23.95 -1.22 31.32
CA SER A 110 25.33 -1.67 31.07
C SER A 110 26.33 -0.72 31.72
N ARG A 111 26.20 0.59 31.49
CA ARG A 111 27.05 1.62 32.09
C ARG A 111 27.06 1.54 33.61
N ARG A 112 25.87 1.39 34.23
CA ARG A 112 25.75 1.23 35.69
C ARG A 112 26.42 -0.04 36.22
N ARG A 113 26.43 -1.14 35.45
CA ARG A 113 27.15 -2.38 35.82
C ARG A 113 28.66 -2.17 35.75
N GLU A 114 29.13 -1.51 34.71
CA GLU A 114 30.55 -1.19 34.53
C GLU A 114 31.07 -0.30 35.66
N GLU A 115 30.33 0.76 36.00
CA GLU A 115 30.65 1.64 37.13
C GLU A 115 30.73 0.88 38.46
N LYS A 116 29.77 0.00 38.74
CA LYS A 116 29.81 -0.88 39.92
C LYS A 116 31.04 -1.79 39.92
N SER A 117 31.46 -2.29 38.75
CA SER A 117 32.65 -3.13 38.63
C SER A 117 33.91 -2.33 38.95
N ARG A 118 34.07 -1.14 38.36
CA ARG A 118 35.20 -0.24 38.63
C ARG A 118 35.32 0.10 40.12
N ARG A 119 34.19 0.41 40.77
CA ARG A 119 34.16 0.69 42.23
C ARG A 119 34.55 -0.53 43.08
N ARG A 120 34.24 -1.75 42.64
CA ARG A 120 34.69 -2.98 43.34
C ARG A 120 36.19 -3.18 43.18
N GLU A 121 36.71 -2.97 41.98
CA GLU A 121 38.15 -3.07 41.71
C GLU A 121 38.95 -2.06 42.54
N GLU A 122 38.51 -0.80 42.59
CA GLU A 122 39.12 0.24 43.41
C GLU A 122 39.14 -0.14 44.91
N LYS A 123 38.02 -0.66 45.43
CA LYS A 123 37.97 -1.18 46.81
C LYS A 123 38.94 -2.34 47.04
N SER A 124 39.13 -3.22 46.04
CA SER A 124 40.09 -4.32 46.11
C SER A 124 41.51 -3.80 46.19
N ARG A 125 41.90 -2.87 45.29
CA ARG A 125 43.22 -2.23 45.29
C ARG A 125 43.53 -1.55 46.63
N ARG A 126 42.57 -0.82 47.20
CA ARG A 126 42.73 -0.17 48.51
C ARG A 126 42.90 -1.17 49.66
N ARG A 127 42.29 -2.35 49.58
CA ARG A 127 42.49 -3.44 50.57
C ARG A 127 43.89 -4.03 50.44
N GLU A 128 44.35 -4.27 49.22
CA GLU A 128 45.69 -4.78 48.94
C GLU A 128 46.77 -3.81 49.45
N GLU A 129 46.62 -2.51 49.17
CA GLU A 129 47.52 -1.47 49.67
C GLU A 129 47.58 -1.43 51.20
N LYS A 130 46.42 -1.51 51.87
CA LYS A 130 46.37 -1.63 53.34
C LYS A 130 47.06 -2.89 53.85
N SER A 131 46.93 -4.01 53.14
CA SER A 131 47.60 -5.26 53.49
C SER A 131 49.12 -5.11 53.38
N ARG A 132 49.61 -4.58 52.26
CA ARG A 132 51.05 -4.30 52.05
C ARG A 132 51.61 -3.38 53.13
N ARG A 133 50.89 -2.30 53.48
CA ARG A 133 51.31 -1.40 54.56
C ARG A 133 51.34 -2.07 55.93
N ARG A 134 50.44 -3.02 56.20
CA ARG A 134 50.49 -3.83 57.43
C ARG A 134 51.69 -4.77 57.42
N GLU A 135 51.93 -5.45 56.30
CA GLU A 135 53.08 -6.34 56.13
C GLU A 135 54.41 -5.59 56.29
N GLU A 136 54.52 -4.40 55.73
CA GLU A 136 55.69 -3.52 55.89
C GLU A 136 55.88 -3.10 57.35
N LYS A 137 54.80 -2.76 58.07
CA LYS A 137 54.87 -2.48 59.52
C LYS A 137 55.28 -3.70 60.33
N THR A 138 54.79 -4.90 59.99
CA THR A 138 55.19 -6.13 60.68
C THR A 138 56.62 -6.53 60.34
N ARG A 139 57.08 -6.31 59.11
CA ARG A 139 58.48 -6.50 58.72
C ARG A 139 59.37 -5.48 59.42
N GLY A 140 59.04 -4.18 59.37
CA GLY A 140 59.76 -3.11 60.06
C GLY A 140 59.79 -3.29 61.59
N GLY A 141 58.69 -3.79 62.17
CA GLY A 141 58.63 -4.23 63.55
C GLY A 141 59.54 -5.43 63.79
N ALA A 142 59.47 -6.48 62.97
CA ALA A 142 60.30 -7.68 63.09
C ALA A 142 61.79 -7.42 62.88
N VAL A 143 62.20 -6.53 61.96
CA VAL A 143 63.61 -6.11 61.85
C VAL A 143 64.04 -5.20 63.01
N ALA A 144 63.14 -4.40 63.60
CA ALA A 144 63.45 -3.68 64.84
C ALA A 144 63.60 -4.64 66.03
N VAL A 145 62.71 -5.62 66.18
CA VAL A 145 62.80 -6.64 67.24
C VAL A 145 64.02 -7.53 67.01
N ALA A 146 64.31 -7.94 65.77
CA ALA A 146 65.52 -8.70 65.45
C ALA A 146 66.80 -7.87 65.65
N SER A 147 66.80 -6.57 65.37
CA SER A 147 67.95 -5.69 65.67
C SER A 147 68.15 -5.50 67.18
N VAL A 148 67.08 -5.45 67.97
CA VAL A 148 67.15 -5.38 69.43
C VAL A 148 67.55 -6.73 70.06
N VAL A 149 67.12 -7.86 69.47
CA VAL A 149 67.36 -9.21 70.00
C VAL A 149 68.70 -9.80 69.52
N MET A 150 69.23 -9.39 68.36
CA MET A 150 70.50 -9.90 67.80
C MET A 150 71.72 -8.99 68.09
N ALA A 151 71.64 -8.12 69.10
CA ALA A 151 72.75 -7.24 69.50
C ALA A 151 73.48 -7.70 70.78
N PRO A 152 73.42 -8.98 71.15
CA PRO A 152 74.69 -9.70 71.29
C PRO A 152 74.54 -11.19 70.98
N TRP A 153 75.06 -11.63 69.84
CA TRP A 153 75.87 -12.85 69.72
C TRP A 153 76.19 -13.05 68.24
N GLY A 154 77.43 -12.74 67.89
CA GLY A 154 77.96 -13.10 66.59
C GLY A 154 78.08 -14.61 66.49
N LEU A 155 77.75 -15.17 65.31
CA LEU A 155 78.54 -16.24 64.70
C LEU A 155 78.07 -16.47 63.25
N ARG A 156 79.04 -16.30 62.34
CA ARG A 156 79.34 -17.14 61.17
C ARG A 156 78.28 -17.30 60.06
N GLN A 157 78.56 -16.58 58.97
CA GLN A 157 78.00 -16.84 57.63
C GLN A 157 78.43 -18.22 57.11
N PRO A 158 77.62 -18.83 56.23
CA PRO A 158 78.18 -19.54 55.09
C PRO A 158 77.75 -18.88 53.77
N LEU A 159 78.78 -18.57 52.99
CA LEU A 159 78.74 -18.32 51.55
C LEU A 159 77.93 -19.41 50.84
N HIS A 160 76.98 -19.04 49.99
CA HIS A 160 76.68 -19.71 48.71
C HIS A 160 76.01 -18.68 47.77
N SER A 161 76.70 -18.35 46.69
CA SER A 161 76.26 -17.45 45.62
C SER A 161 75.58 -18.27 44.48
N PRO A 162 75.05 -17.65 43.40
CA PRO A 162 73.70 -17.92 42.92
C PRO A 162 73.66 -18.76 41.63
N SER A 163 72.68 -19.65 41.47
CA SER A 163 72.39 -20.28 40.18
C SER A 163 71.21 -19.60 39.49
N ARG A 164 71.56 -18.86 38.44
CA ARG A 164 70.69 -18.23 37.47
C ARG A 164 70.25 -19.31 36.46
N SER A 165 68.99 -19.72 36.47
CA SER A 165 68.40 -20.46 35.35
C SER A 165 67.27 -19.64 34.72
N ARG A 166 67.61 -18.99 33.60
CA ARG A 166 66.65 -18.58 32.57
C ARG A 166 66.24 -19.83 31.80
N SER A 167 64.93 -20.08 31.71
CA SER A 167 64.32 -20.86 30.63
C SER A 167 62.96 -20.22 30.35
N ALA A 168 62.91 -19.28 29.41
CA ALA A 168 62.46 -19.55 28.04
C ALA A 168 60.95 -19.82 27.96
N CYS A 169 60.17 -18.80 27.61
CA CYS A 169 58.94 -18.99 26.83
C CYS A 169 59.31 -19.58 25.46
N PRO A 170 58.39 -20.31 24.81
CA PRO A 170 57.78 -19.73 23.60
C PRO A 170 56.26 -20.10 23.51
N PRO A 171 55.50 -19.81 22.42
CA PRO A 171 54.44 -18.81 22.51
C PRO A 171 53.08 -19.33 21.97
N LEU A 172 52.12 -18.40 21.83
CA LEU A 172 50.93 -18.48 20.96
C LEU A 172 49.80 -19.45 21.38
N ARG A 173 48.69 -18.87 21.83
CA ARG A 173 47.39 -19.05 21.13
C ARG A 173 46.46 -17.87 21.41
N PHE A 174 46.48 -16.96 20.45
CA PHE A 174 45.54 -15.87 20.27
C PHE A 174 44.21 -16.47 19.76
N GLN A 175 43.25 -16.80 20.64
CA GLN A 175 41.89 -17.13 20.19
C GLN A 175 41.13 -15.85 19.83
N ARG A 176 41.41 -15.36 18.61
CA ARG A 176 40.46 -14.51 17.89
C ARG A 176 39.26 -15.36 17.49
N ARG A 177 38.11 -14.99 18.05
CA ARG A 177 36.77 -15.23 17.51
C ARG A 177 36.78 -15.07 15.99
N ARG A 178 36.19 -16.02 15.25
CA ARG A 178 35.54 -15.78 13.95
C ARG A 178 34.43 -16.83 13.69
N PRO A 179 33.49 -16.50 12.79
CA PRO A 179 32.06 -16.61 13.01
C PRO A 179 31.41 -17.90 12.47
N ALA A 180 30.15 -18.10 12.86
CA ALA A 180 29.26 -19.15 12.38
C ALA A 180 29.10 -19.14 10.84
N PRO A 181 29.08 -20.30 10.17
CA PRO A 181 28.75 -20.39 8.76
C PRO A 181 27.24 -20.33 8.53
N ALA A 182 26.88 -19.68 7.44
CA ALA A 182 25.54 -19.53 6.90
C ALA A 182 24.99 -20.89 6.43
N SER A 183 23.82 -21.26 6.94
CA SER A 183 23.00 -22.36 6.41
C SER A 183 21.63 -21.83 5.98
N LEU A 184 21.61 -21.03 4.91
CA LEU A 184 20.42 -20.76 4.09
C LEU A 184 20.86 -20.42 2.66
N ALA A 185 21.16 -21.44 1.84
CA ALA A 185 21.18 -21.29 0.37
C ALA A 185 21.35 -22.65 -0.32
N ALA A 186 20.29 -23.48 -0.31
CA ALA A 186 20.18 -24.60 -1.24
C ALA A 186 18.70 -24.79 -1.62
N SER A 187 18.14 -23.80 -2.34
CA SER A 187 16.93 -23.90 -3.16
C SER A 187 16.82 -22.59 -3.94
N LEU A 188 16.86 -22.66 -5.27
CA LEU A 188 16.87 -21.58 -6.29
C LEU A 188 18.21 -21.38 -7.03
N ALA A 189 18.80 -22.49 -7.48
CA ALA A 189 19.58 -22.50 -8.72
C ALA A 189 18.67 -22.96 -9.87
N ARG A 190 17.91 -22.03 -10.45
CA ARG A 190 17.51 -22.09 -11.86
C ARG A 190 17.05 -20.71 -12.34
N CYS A 191 17.63 -20.30 -13.48
CA CYS A 191 17.28 -19.12 -14.28
C CYS A 191 17.82 -17.76 -13.83
N GLY A 192 19.15 -17.64 -13.81
CA GLY A 192 19.85 -16.41 -14.17
C GLY A 192 20.55 -16.58 -15.51
N ALA A 193 19.81 -16.47 -16.63
CA ALA A 193 20.42 -16.36 -17.97
C ALA A 193 19.42 -15.77 -18.98
N ALA A 194 19.42 -14.45 -19.16
CA ALA A 194 19.22 -13.80 -20.48
C ALA A 194 19.22 -12.27 -20.35
N ARG A 195 20.39 -11.71 -20.62
CA ARG A 195 20.64 -10.55 -21.49
C ARG A 195 19.60 -9.42 -21.54
N ARG A 196 20.07 -8.25 -21.08
CA ARG A 196 19.79 -6.90 -21.60
C ARG A 196 18.96 -6.87 -22.91
N ARG A 197 17.69 -6.43 -22.83
CA ARG A 197 16.93 -5.86 -23.96
C ARG A 197 16.04 -4.72 -23.45
N PRO A 198 15.86 -3.62 -24.22
CA PRO A 198 15.38 -2.34 -23.72
C PRO A 198 13.87 -2.32 -23.44
N ALA A 199 13.47 -1.43 -22.53
CA ALA A 199 12.15 -1.31 -21.91
C ALA A 199 10.97 -0.96 -22.84
N SER A 200 11.13 -0.93 -24.16
CA SER A 200 10.08 -0.50 -25.09
C SER A 200 9.17 -1.63 -25.61
N ARG A 201 9.55 -2.90 -25.48
CA ARG A 201 8.73 -4.03 -25.97
C ARG A 201 7.89 -4.77 -24.92
N CYS A 202 8.05 -4.45 -23.64
CA CYS A 202 7.21 -5.04 -22.59
C CYS A 202 5.80 -4.45 -22.56
N VAL A 203 5.59 -3.22 -23.04
CA VAL A 203 4.28 -2.57 -23.00
C VAL A 203 3.36 -3.12 -24.10
N GLU A 204 3.89 -3.35 -25.31
CA GLU A 204 3.12 -3.99 -26.40
C GLU A 204 2.73 -5.45 -26.10
N ALA A 205 3.62 -6.23 -25.47
CA ALA A 205 3.32 -7.62 -25.13
C ALA A 205 2.24 -7.77 -24.04
N ILE A 206 2.10 -6.78 -23.16
CA ILE A 206 1.04 -6.74 -22.14
C ILE A 206 -0.28 -6.24 -22.75
N LEU A 207 -0.22 -5.30 -23.71
CA LEU A 207 -1.42 -4.81 -24.40
C LEU A 207 -2.00 -5.86 -25.36
N LEU A 208 -1.18 -6.64 -26.07
CA LEU A 208 -1.64 -7.75 -26.91
C LEU A 208 -2.26 -8.90 -26.08
N ARG A 209 -1.80 -9.13 -24.84
CA ARG A 209 -2.44 -10.10 -23.93
C ARG A 209 -3.73 -9.59 -23.28
N LEU A 210 -3.91 -8.28 -23.15
CA LEU A 210 -5.15 -7.70 -22.63
C LEU A 210 -6.22 -7.48 -23.72
N PHE A 211 -5.82 -7.26 -24.98
CA PHE A 211 -6.76 -7.12 -26.10
C PHE A 211 -6.98 -8.40 -26.91
N GLY A 212 -6.07 -9.38 -26.89
CA GLY A 212 -6.21 -10.63 -27.64
C GLY A 212 -7.21 -11.65 -27.07
N ALA A 213 -7.80 -11.40 -25.90
CA ALA A 213 -8.75 -12.33 -25.25
C ALA A 213 -10.23 -11.96 -25.45
N VAL A 214 -10.54 -10.94 -26.25
CA VAL A 214 -11.93 -10.44 -26.43
C VAL A 214 -12.53 -10.83 -27.79
N ASN A 215 -11.87 -11.69 -28.59
CA ASN A 215 -12.37 -11.98 -29.93
C ASN A 215 -12.23 -13.45 -30.36
N ILE A 216 -12.80 -14.38 -29.59
CA ILE A 216 -13.27 -15.69 -30.10
C ILE A 216 -14.45 -16.14 -29.23
N SER A 217 -15.69 -15.92 -29.71
CA SER A 217 -16.92 -16.69 -29.46
C SER A 217 -18.15 -15.86 -29.85
N TRP A 218 -18.37 -15.72 -31.16
CA TRP A 218 -19.68 -15.62 -31.80
C TRP A 218 -19.57 -16.28 -33.17
#